data_AF-A0A341BPK2-F1
#
_entry.id   AF-A0A341BPK2-F1
#
_cell.length_a   1.000
_cell.length_b   1.000
_cell.length_c   1.000
_cell.angle_alpha   90.00
_cell.angle_beta   90.00
_cell.angle_gamma   90.00
#
_symmetry.space_group_name_H-M   'P 1'
#
loop_
_entity.id
_entity.type
_entity.pdbx_description
1 polymer ?
#
loop_
_entity_poly.entity_id
_entity_poly.type
_entity_poly.pdbx_seq_one_letter_code
_entity_poly.pdbx_strand_id
1 'polypeptide(L)'
;MDLIALLKSQFLCHLIFCYVFIASGLIINTLQLFTLLLWPINKQLFRKINCRLSYCISSQLVMLLEWWSGSECIIHTDPRAYPKYGKENAIVVLNHKFEIDFLCGWSLAERFGVLGGSKVLAKKELAYVPIIGWMWYFTEMVFCTRKWEQDRKTVSESLLHLRDYPEKYFFLIHCEGTRFTEKKHQISMQVAQAKGLPSLKHHLLPRTKGFAITVRSLRNVVSAVYDCTLNFRNNENPTLLGVLNGKKYHADLYVRTPSRRSTPARAPSPGRPWCPRGGPGRSSTGCSGPRCCSTRSSASSSTWSAVAPP
;
A
#
# COMPACT_ATOMS: atom_id res chain seq x y z
N MET A 1 -33.60 -10.67 -14.89
CA MET A 1 -32.61 -10.51 -13.80
C MET A 1 -32.33 -11.88 -13.24
N ASP A 2 -31.05 -12.23 -13.05
CA ASP A 2 -30.63 -13.51 -12.47
C ASP A 2 -31.15 -13.65 -11.03
N LEU A 3 -31.76 -14.78 -10.69
CA LEU A 3 -32.30 -15.08 -9.35
C LEU A 3 -31.22 -14.93 -8.27
N ILE A 4 -29.97 -15.28 -8.61
CA ILE A 4 -28.81 -15.13 -7.72
C ILE A 4 -28.52 -13.65 -7.46
N ALA A 5 -28.56 -12.80 -8.49
CA ALA A 5 -28.35 -11.37 -8.33
C ALA A 5 -29.44 -10.73 -7.46
N LEU A 6 -30.70 -11.15 -7.64
CA LEU A 6 -31.81 -10.71 -6.80
C LEU A 6 -31.60 -11.12 -5.33
N LEU A 7 -31.19 -12.37 -5.08
CA LEU A 7 -30.89 -12.86 -3.73
C LEU A 7 -29.76 -12.05 -3.07
N LYS A 8 -28.66 -11.78 -3.80
CA LYS A 8 -27.52 -11.01 -3.28
C LYS A 8 -27.86 -9.56 -2.94
N SER A 9 -28.87 -8.99 -3.59
CA SER A 9 -29.37 -7.64 -3.29
C SER A 9 -30.34 -7.59 -2.10
N GLN A 10 -30.77 -8.73 -1.54
CA GLN A 10 -31.72 -8.74 -0.44
C GLN A 10 -31.09 -8.22 0.85
N PHE A 11 -31.80 -7.30 1.51
CA PHE A 11 -31.38 -6.71 2.78
C PHE A 11 -31.12 -7.77 3.86
N LEU A 12 -31.92 -8.84 3.89
CA LEU A 12 -31.75 -9.94 4.85
C LEU A 12 -30.39 -10.63 4.70
N CYS A 13 -29.90 -10.83 3.46
CA CYS A 13 -28.58 -11.40 3.23
C CYS A 13 -27.47 -10.47 3.76
N HIS A 14 -27.61 -9.14 3.57
CA HIS A 14 -26.65 -8.18 4.11
C HIS A 14 -26.68 -8.16 5.64
N LEU A 15 -27.85 -8.27 6.26
CA LEU A 15 -27.98 -8.39 7.72
C LEU A 15 -27.25 -9.63 8.25
N ILE A 16 -27.35 -10.77 7.56
CA ILE A 16 -26.63 -11.99 7.95
C ILE A 16 -25.11 -11.77 7.87
N PHE A 17 -24.59 -11.18 6.79
CA PHE A 17 -23.16 -10.84 6.71
C PHE A 17 -22.71 -9.89 7.81
N CYS A 18 -23.48 -8.83 8.05
CA CYS A 18 -23.20 -7.89 9.12
C CYS A 18 -23.20 -8.58 10.49
N TYR A 19 -24.18 -9.44 10.76
CA TYR A 19 -24.27 -10.20 12.01
C TYR A 19 -23.05 -11.12 12.18
N VAL A 20 -22.72 -11.92 11.15
CA VAL A 20 -21.56 -12.83 11.20
C VAL A 20 -20.26 -12.05 11.40
N PHE A 21 -20.06 -10.96 10.67
CA PHE A 21 -18.86 -10.12 10.80
C PHE A 21 -18.76 -9.48 12.19
N ILE A 22 -19.86 -8.96 12.72
CA ILE A 22 -19.89 -8.33 14.04
C ILE A 22 -19.67 -9.36 15.14
N ALA A 23 -20.43 -10.46 15.14
CA ALA A 23 -20.33 -11.50 16.16
C ALA A 23 -18.94 -12.14 16.17
N SER A 24 -18.44 -12.58 15.01
CA SER A 24 -17.09 -13.17 14.91
C SER A 24 -15.99 -12.15 15.22
N GLY A 25 -16.12 -10.91 14.75
CA GLY A 25 -15.15 -9.84 15.01
C GLY A 25 -15.02 -9.52 16.49
N LEU A 26 -16.15 -9.43 17.21
CA LEU A 26 -16.16 -9.22 18.66
C LEU A 26 -15.53 -10.40 19.41
N ILE A 27 -15.88 -11.65 19.06
CA ILE A 27 -15.25 -12.85 19.63
C ILE A 27 -13.73 -12.79 19.42
N ILE A 28 -13.29 -12.47 18.21
CA ILE A 28 -11.86 -12.39 17.88
C ILE A 28 -11.18 -11.29 18.70
N ASN A 29 -11.75 -10.08 18.79
CA ASN A 29 -11.13 -9.03 19.61
C ASN A 29 -11.10 -9.39 21.10
N THR A 30 -12.11 -10.09 21.61
CA THR A 30 -12.08 -10.63 22.98
C THR A 30 -10.91 -11.61 23.15
N LEU A 31 -10.67 -12.50 22.19
CA LEU A 31 -9.47 -13.36 22.20
C LEU A 31 -8.17 -12.54 22.15
N GLN A 32 -8.12 -11.48 21.32
CA GLN A 32 -6.96 -10.60 21.25
C GLN A 32 -6.68 -9.90 22.58
N LEU A 33 -7.72 -9.48 23.32
CA LEU A 33 -7.56 -8.92 24.67
C LEU A 33 -6.85 -9.91 25.61
N PHE A 34 -7.24 -11.19 25.59
CA PHE A 34 -6.58 -12.21 26.39
C PHE A 34 -5.11 -12.43 26.00
N THR A 35 -4.73 -12.19 24.74
CA THR A 35 -3.33 -12.29 24.33
C THR A 35 -2.43 -11.24 25.00
N LEU A 36 -2.95 -10.15 25.57
CA LEU A 36 -2.14 -9.16 26.30
C LEU A 36 -1.35 -9.76 27.46
N LEU A 37 -1.86 -10.84 28.06
CA LEU A 37 -1.16 -11.60 29.10
C LEU A 37 0.14 -12.23 28.57
N LEU A 38 0.20 -12.54 27.26
CA LEU A 38 1.38 -13.10 26.60
C LEU A 38 2.39 -12.03 26.18
N TRP A 39 1.98 -10.77 26.01
CA TRP A 39 2.87 -9.69 25.54
C TRP A 39 4.17 -9.56 26.36
N PRO A 40 4.14 -9.47 27.71
CA PRO A 40 5.36 -9.30 28.50
C PRO A 40 6.22 -10.57 28.58
N ILE A 41 5.61 -11.75 28.37
CA ILE A 41 6.29 -13.05 28.49
C ILE A 41 6.94 -13.45 27.16
N ASN A 42 6.19 -13.34 26.07
CA ASN A 42 6.62 -13.73 24.73
C ASN A 42 5.92 -12.88 23.66
N LYS A 43 6.50 -11.69 23.40
CA LYS A 43 6.04 -10.75 22.37
C LYS A 43 5.92 -11.39 20.98
N GLN A 44 6.82 -12.32 20.64
CA GLN A 44 6.83 -12.96 19.33
C GLN A 44 5.64 -13.92 19.17
N LEU A 45 5.32 -14.69 20.21
CA LEU A 45 4.12 -15.53 20.24
C LEU A 45 2.84 -14.68 20.21
N PHE A 46 2.79 -13.60 21.00
CA PHE A 46 1.71 -12.61 20.95
C PHE A 46 1.44 -12.13 19.51
N ARG A 47 2.50 -11.73 18.79
CA ARG A 47 2.39 -11.25 17.39
C ARG A 47 1.91 -12.33 16.44
N LYS A 48 2.44 -13.56 16.55
CA LYS A 48 2.02 -14.70 15.71
C LYS A 48 0.54 -15.04 15.90
N ILE A 49 0.07 -15.10 17.15
CA ILE A 49 -1.34 -15.37 17.45
C ILE A 49 -2.21 -14.26 16.89
N ASN A 50 -1.87 -12.99 17.15
CA ASN A 50 -2.65 -11.86 16.65
C ASN A 50 -2.68 -11.75 15.13
N CYS A 51 -1.62 -12.18 14.44
CA CYS A 51 -1.61 -12.30 12.98
C CYS A 51 -2.66 -13.30 12.49
N ARG A 52 -2.81 -14.47 13.15
CA ARG A 52 -3.82 -15.47 12.78
C ARG A 52 -5.23 -15.01 13.15
N LEU A 53 -5.42 -14.40 14.30
CA LEU A 53 -6.70 -13.81 14.71
C LEU A 53 -7.16 -12.71 13.74
N SER A 54 -6.23 -11.83 13.33
CA SER A 54 -6.54 -10.76 12.38
C SER A 54 -6.85 -11.29 10.98
N TYR A 55 -6.18 -12.37 10.56
CA TYR A 55 -6.53 -13.07 9.33
C TYR A 55 -8.01 -13.47 9.33
N CYS A 56 -8.55 -14.01 10.42
CA CYS A 56 -9.95 -14.42 10.51
C CYS A 56 -10.97 -13.28 10.30
N ILE A 57 -10.62 -12.03 10.65
CA ILE A 57 -11.46 -10.86 10.39
C ILE A 57 -11.26 -10.38 8.94
N SER A 58 -10.01 -10.18 8.52
CA SER A 58 -9.69 -9.64 7.19
C SER A 58 -10.12 -10.57 6.06
N SER A 59 -10.04 -11.89 6.25
CA SER A 59 -10.44 -12.88 5.24
C SER A 59 -11.94 -12.83 4.93
N GLN A 60 -12.79 -12.44 5.88
CA GLN A 60 -14.22 -12.24 5.63
C GLN A 60 -14.48 -11.10 4.63
N LEU A 61 -13.69 -10.02 4.70
CA LEU A 61 -13.79 -8.90 3.77
C LEU A 61 -13.20 -9.24 2.39
N VAL A 62 -12.15 -10.05 2.34
CA VAL A 62 -11.63 -10.59 1.07
C VAL A 62 -12.63 -11.58 0.45
N MET A 63 -13.24 -12.45 1.24
CA MET A 63 -14.31 -13.36 0.81
C MET A 63 -15.49 -12.58 0.23
N LEU A 64 -15.87 -11.46 0.86
CA LEU A 64 -16.94 -10.60 0.37
C LEU A 64 -16.60 -10.00 -1.00
N LEU A 65 -15.35 -9.58 -1.20
CA LEU A 65 -14.87 -9.09 -2.49
C LEU A 65 -14.84 -10.20 -3.55
N GLU A 66 -14.04 -11.25 -3.35
CA GLU A 66 -13.75 -12.20 -4.42
C GLU A 66 -14.87 -13.21 -4.63
N TRP A 67 -15.39 -13.80 -3.54
CA TRP A 67 -16.35 -14.90 -3.65
C TRP A 67 -17.80 -14.40 -3.72
N TRP A 68 -18.21 -13.52 -2.79
CA TRP A 68 -19.60 -13.07 -2.75
C TRP A 68 -19.94 -12.16 -3.94
N SER A 69 -19.13 -11.14 -4.22
CA SER A 69 -19.39 -10.26 -5.38
C SER A 69 -18.91 -10.86 -6.71
N GLY A 70 -18.09 -11.91 -6.67
CA GLY A 70 -17.47 -12.48 -7.86
C GLY A 70 -16.45 -11.55 -8.51
N SER A 71 -15.97 -10.52 -7.78
CA SER A 71 -15.01 -9.56 -8.31
C SER A 71 -13.66 -10.20 -8.55
N GLU A 72 -13.03 -9.81 -9.66
CA GLU A 72 -11.73 -10.34 -10.06
C GLU A 72 -10.66 -9.26 -9.92
N CYS A 73 -9.59 -9.57 -9.20
CA CYS A 73 -8.37 -8.76 -9.21
C CYS A 73 -7.32 -9.49 -10.06
N ILE A 74 -6.95 -8.97 -11.22
CA ILE A 74 -5.94 -9.56 -12.09
C ILE A 74 -4.60 -8.87 -11.83
N ILE A 75 -3.58 -9.66 -11.51
CA ILE A 75 -2.25 -9.15 -11.20
C ILE A 75 -1.41 -9.17 -12.48
N HIS A 76 -1.00 -7.99 -12.93
CA HIS A 76 -0.09 -7.81 -14.06
C HIS A 76 1.30 -7.52 -13.52
N THR A 77 2.24 -8.46 -13.66
CA THR A 77 3.58 -8.30 -13.09
C THR A 77 4.63 -9.05 -13.90
N ASP A 78 5.91 -8.74 -13.64
CA ASP A 78 7.02 -9.51 -14.19
C ASP A 78 7.00 -10.93 -13.57
N PRO A 79 6.93 -12.00 -14.39
CA PRO A 79 6.97 -13.38 -13.90
C PRO A 79 8.20 -13.69 -13.02
N ARG A 80 9.30 -12.95 -13.17
CA ARG A 80 10.51 -13.12 -12.32
C ARG A 80 10.34 -12.55 -10.91
N ALA A 81 9.46 -11.57 -10.73
CA ALA A 81 9.16 -10.96 -9.43
C ALA A 81 8.13 -11.77 -8.65
N TYR A 82 7.15 -12.37 -9.34
CA TYR A 82 6.02 -13.10 -8.75
C TYR A 82 6.42 -14.13 -7.66
N PRO A 83 7.44 -14.98 -7.83
CA PRO A 83 7.80 -15.99 -6.83
C PRO A 83 8.32 -15.44 -5.49
N LYS A 84 8.66 -14.13 -5.44
CA LYS A 84 9.16 -13.44 -4.25
C LYS A 84 8.03 -12.88 -3.38
N TYR A 85 6.85 -12.65 -3.97
CA TYR A 85 5.71 -12.08 -3.26
C TYR A 85 5.30 -13.00 -2.10
N GLY A 86 5.08 -12.39 -0.93
CA GLY A 86 4.79 -13.10 0.33
C GLY A 86 6.01 -13.74 1.02
N LYS A 87 7.16 -13.85 0.34
CA LYS A 87 8.40 -14.44 0.92
C LYS A 87 9.36 -13.40 1.47
N GLU A 88 9.13 -12.12 1.16
CA GLU A 88 9.92 -10.99 1.64
C GLU A 88 9.02 -9.89 2.21
N ASN A 89 9.57 -9.11 3.15
CA ASN A 89 8.90 -7.89 3.59
C ASN A 89 9.02 -6.84 2.50
N ALA A 90 7.89 -6.24 2.12
CA ALA A 90 7.82 -5.28 1.03
C ALA A 90 7.04 -4.03 1.42
N ILE A 91 7.50 -2.87 0.96
CA ILE A 91 6.67 -1.65 0.96
C ILE A 91 5.86 -1.65 -0.33
N VAL A 92 4.54 -1.63 -0.20
CA VAL A 92 3.60 -1.56 -1.32
C VAL A 92 3.14 -0.11 -1.48
N VAL A 93 3.53 0.52 -2.58
CA VAL A 93 3.03 1.85 -2.95
C VAL A 93 1.84 1.64 -3.87
N LEU A 94 0.67 2.13 -3.49
CA LEU A 94 -0.56 1.99 -4.28
C LEU A 94 -1.12 3.38 -4.58
N ASN A 95 -1.59 3.60 -5.81
CA ASN A 95 -2.41 4.78 -6.13
C ASN A 95 -3.71 4.74 -5.32
N HIS A 96 -4.29 5.90 -5.03
CA HIS A 96 -5.49 5.98 -4.22
C HIS A 96 -6.60 6.69 -4.98
N LYS A 97 -7.52 5.95 -5.58
CA LYS A 97 -8.62 6.48 -6.39
C LYS A 97 -9.98 5.99 -5.92
N PHE A 98 -10.11 4.70 -5.65
CA PHE A 98 -11.41 4.08 -5.41
C PHE A 98 -11.65 3.86 -3.92
N GLU A 99 -12.92 3.60 -3.56
CA GLU A 99 -13.27 3.32 -2.17
C GLU A 99 -12.67 1.99 -1.69
N ILE A 100 -12.67 0.98 -2.57
CA ILE A 100 -12.24 -0.38 -2.23
C ILE A 100 -10.78 -0.68 -2.56
N ASP A 101 -9.94 0.34 -2.78
CA ASP A 101 -8.49 0.17 -3.07
C ASP A 101 -7.82 -0.77 -2.05
N PHE A 102 -8.16 -0.59 -0.77
CA PHE A 102 -7.61 -1.38 0.33
C PHE A 102 -8.03 -2.85 0.27
N LEU A 103 -9.25 -3.16 -0.20
CA LEU A 103 -9.72 -4.54 -0.35
C LEU A 103 -8.97 -5.25 -1.49
N CYS A 104 -8.66 -4.55 -2.58
CA CYS A 104 -7.80 -5.10 -3.64
C CYS A 104 -6.37 -5.33 -3.13
N GLY A 105 -5.85 -4.41 -2.29
CA GLY A 105 -4.57 -4.62 -1.60
C GLY A 105 -4.57 -5.84 -0.67
N TRP A 106 -5.69 -6.10 0.02
CA TRP A 106 -5.85 -7.30 0.85
C TRP A 106 -6.04 -8.58 0.03
N SER A 107 -6.76 -8.54 -1.10
CA SER A 107 -6.83 -9.65 -2.07
C SER A 107 -5.43 -10.03 -2.57
N LEU A 108 -4.58 -9.04 -2.88
CA LEU A 108 -3.17 -9.28 -3.20
C LEU A 108 -2.45 -10.00 -2.04
N ALA A 109 -2.59 -9.49 -0.81
CA ALA A 109 -1.95 -10.08 0.36
C ALA A 109 -2.43 -11.50 0.67
N GLU A 110 -3.71 -11.79 0.43
CA GLU A 110 -4.32 -13.12 0.61
C GLU A 110 -3.67 -14.16 -0.30
N ARG A 111 -3.54 -13.83 -1.59
CA ARG A 111 -2.94 -14.73 -2.60
C ARG A 111 -1.51 -15.13 -2.29
N PHE A 112 -0.80 -14.33 -1.50
CA PHE A 112 0.57 -14.58 -1.10
C PHE A 112 0.73 -14.94 0.38
N GLY A 113 -0.37 -15.24 1.09
CA GLY A 113 -0.35 -15.76 2.46
C GLY A 113 0.12 -14.75 3.52
N VAL A 114 0.06 -13.45 3.24
CA VAL A 114 0.52 -12.38 4.14
C VAL A 114 -0.60 -11.44 4.60
N LEU A 115 -1.87 -11.81 4.39
CA LEU A 115 -3.01 -10.98 4.78
C LEU A 115 -3.02 -10.61 6.26
N GLY A 116 -2.93 -11.58 7.17
CA GLY A 116 -2.95 -11.32 8.62
C GLY A 116 -1.75 -10.51 9.13
N GLY A 117 -0.62 -10.58 8.41
CA GLY A 117 0.61 -9.84 8.72
C GLY A 117 0.62 -8.43 8.11
N SER A 118 -0.23 -8.17 7.12
CA SER A 118 -0.18 -6.93 6.34
C SER A 118 -0.38 -5.69 7.19
N LYS A 119 0.35 -4.64 6.84
CA LYS A 119 0.41 -3.37 7.53
C LYS A 119 0.05 -2.24 6.57
N VAL A 120 -0.38 -1.11 7.11
CA VAL A 120 -0.71 0.09 6.36
C VAL A 120 -0.37 1.32 7.18
N LEU A 121 0.09 2.38 6.52
CA LEU A 121 0.11 3.72 7.12
C LEU A 121 -1.32 4.29 7.11
N ALA A 122 -2.04 4.09 8.21
CA ALA A 122 -3.45 4.42 8.36
C ALA A 122 -3.68 5.79 9.02
N LYS A 123 -4.86 6.36 8.78
CA LYS A 123 -5.35 7.56 9.49
C LYS A 123 -5.64 7.19 10.95
N LYS A 124 -5.22 7.99 11.93
CA LYS A 124 -5.42 7.69 13.37
C LYS A 124 -6.87 7.44 13.74
N GLU A 125 -7.81 8.12 13.09
CA GLU A 125 -9.24 7.97 13.32
C GLU A 125 -9.74 6.54 13.03
N LEU A 126 -9.05 5.79 12.15
CA LEU A 126 -9.40 4.39 11.87
C LEU A 126 -9.10 3.46 13.04
N ALA A 127 -8.25 3.86 14.00
CA ALA A 127 -8.00 3.09 15.22
C ALA A 127 -9.24 2.98 16.11
N TYR A 128 -10.19 3.91 15.99
CA TYR A 128 -11.41 3.94 16.80
C TYR A 128 -12.59 3.20 16.16
N VAL A 129 -12.43 2.70 14.93
CA VAL A 129 -13.46 1.89 14.28
C VAL A 129 -13.55 0.55 15.02
N PRO A 130 -14.72 0.16 15.57
CA PRO A 130 -14.86 -1.13 16.24
C PRO A 130 -14.47 -2.27 15.32
N ILE A 131 -14.01 -3.38 15.90
CA ILE A 131 -13.53 -4.57 15.18
C ILE A 131 -12.23 -4.34 14.41
N ILE A 132 -12.26 -3.53 13.37
CA ILE A 132 -11.11 -3.30 12.48
C ILE A 132 -10.01 -2.48 13.19
N GLY A 133 -10.37 -1.37 13.84
CA GLY A 133 -9.41 -0.52 14.54
C GLY A 133 -8.77 -1.23 15.72
N TRP A 134 -9.56 -2.03 16.45
CA TRP A 134 -9.06 -2.86 17.56
C TRP A 134 -8.15 -3.97 17.06
N MET A 135 -8.53 -4.69 16.00
CA MET A 135 -7.67 -5.66 15.33
C MET A 135 -6.34 -5.03 14.89
N TRP A 136 -6.37 -3.82 14.33
CA TRP A 136 -5.19 -3.08 13.92
C TRP A 136 -4.30 -2.66 15.09
N TYR A 137 -4.88 -2.35 16.25
CA TYR A 137 -4.12 -2.07 17.47
C TYR A 137 -3.28 -3.29 17.88
N PHE A 138 -3.90 -4.47 17.99
CA PHE A 138 -3.21 -5.71 18.38
C PHE A 138 -2.18 -6.21 17.38
N THR A 139 -2.28 -5.78 16.12
CA THR A 139 -1.31 -6.10 15.07
C THR A 139 -0.26 -5.01 14.88
N GLU A 140 -0.16 -4.02 15.78
CA GLU A 140 0.84 -2.94 15.71
C GLU A 140 0.76 -2.16 14.39
N MET A 141 -0.46 -1.85 13.93
CA MET A 141 -0.68 -1.03 12.75
C MET A 141 -0.11 0.38 12.93
N VAL A 142 0.41 0.98 11.84
CA VAL A 142 1.03 2.30 11.91
C VAL A 142 0.01 3.39 11.63
N PHE A 143 -0.28 4.21 12.65
CA PHE A 143 -1.26 5.30 12.55
C PHE A 143 -0.59 6.68 12.42
N CYS A 144 -1.18 7.59 11.65
CA CYS A 144 -0.75 8.98 11.52
C CYS A 144 -1.92 9.97 11.65
N THR A 145 -1.65 11.15 12.22
CA THR A 145 -2.60 12.27 12.39
C THR A 145 -2.64 13.20 11.18
N ARG A 146 -1.79 12.96 10.16
CA ARG A 146 -1.56 13.82 8.99
C ARG A 146 -0.96 15.18 9.36
N LYS A 147 -0.33 15.29 10.53
CA LYS A 147 0.42 16.47 10.99
C LYS A 147 1.87 16.07 11.16
N TRP A 148 2.71 16.52 10.23
CA TRP A 148 4.11 16.09 10.12
C TRP A 148 4.91 16.20 11.42
N GLU A 149 4.77 17.31 12.16
CA GLU A 149 5.50 17.51 13.41
C GLU A 149 5.15 16.48 14.49
N GLN A 150 3.90 16.01 14.51
CA GLN A 150 3.47 14.94 15.43
C GLN A 150 3.89 13.57 14.89
N ASP A 151 3.64 13.34 13.60
CA ASP A 151 3.81 12.03 12.97
C ASP A 151 5.27 11.61 12.82
N ARG A 152 6.20 12.55 12.66
CA ARG A 152 7.61 12.24 12.40
C ARG A 152 8.20 11.28 13.43
N LYS A 153 7.87 11.47 14.71
CA LYS A 153 8.37 10.63 15.81
C LYS A 153 7.54 9.35 15.95
N THR A 154 6.23 9.47 16.10
CA THR A 154 5.33 8.36 16.38
C THR A 154 5.29 7.31 15.26
N VAL A 155 5.26 7.76 14.00
CA VAL A 155 5.31 6.86 12.83
C VAL A 155 6.66 6.18 12.75
N SER A 156 7.76 6.91 13.00
CA SER A 156 9.10 6.32 12.97
C SER A 156 9.26 5.24 14.05
N GLU A 157 8.82 5.48 15.28
CA GLU A 157 8.87 4.49 16.38
C GLU A 157 8.03 3.26 16.04
N SER A 158 6.80 3.45 15.56
CA SER A 158 5.90 2.36 15.15
C SER A 158 6.53 1.51 14.04
N LEU A 159 7.17 2.14 13.05
CA LEU A 159 7.88 1.43 11.97
C LEU A 159 9.10 0.67 12.50
N LEU A 160 9.86 1.24 13.44
CA LEU A 160 11.00 0.55 14.04
C LEU A 160 10.55 -0.71 14.81
N HIS A 161 9.37 -0.69 15.43
CA HIS A 161 8.79 -1.86 16.09
C HIS A 161 8.42 -3.00 15.12
N LEU A 162 8.25 -2.72 13.83
CA LEU A 162 7.97 -3.76 12.83
C LEU A 162 9.23 -4.49 12.34
N ARG A 163 10.42 -4.01 12.71
CA ARG A 163 11.68 -4.59 12.22
C ARG A 163 11.92 -6.02 12.69
N ASP A 164 11.37 -6.39 13.84
CA ASP A 164 11.45 -7.72 14.44
C ASP A 164 10.09 -8.45 14.41
N TYR A 165 9.19 -8.07 13.49
CA TYR A 165 7.90 -8.74 13.33
C TYR A 165 8.11 -10.17 12.78
N PRO A 166 7.50 -11.21 13.38
CA PRO A 166 7.85 -12.61 13.10
C PRO A 166 7.30 -13.13 11.77
N GLU A 167 6.29 -12.46 11.21
CA GLU A 167 5.61 -12.87 9.98
C GLU A 167 6.01 -11.95 8.83
N LYS A 168 5.98 -12.48 7.59
CA LYS A 168 6.17 -11.63 6.40
C LYS A 168 4.98 -10.70 6.24
N TYR A 169 5.24 -9.48 5.81
CA TYR A 169 4.20 -8.47 5.65
C TYR A 169 4.41 -7.59 4.42
N PHE A 170 3.29 -7.16 3.86
CA PHE A 170 3.22 -6.02 2.95
C PHE A 170 2.87 -4.77 3.75
N PHE A 171 3.70 -3.73 3.64
CA PHE A 171 3.44 -2.42 4.24
C PHE A 171 2.87 -1.47 3.17
N LEU A 172 1.55 -1.30 3.18
CA LEU A 172 0.83 -0.45 2.24
C LEU A 172 0.97 1.03 2.57
N ILE A 173 1.29 1.84 1.57
CA ILE A 173 1.29 3.29 1.66
C ILE A 173 0.71 3.92 0.39
N HIS A 174 -0.26 4.81 0.58
CA HIS A 174 -0.80 5.63 -0.50
C HIS A 174 -0.06 6.97 -0.55
N CYS A 175 0.93 7.08 -1.42
CA CYS A 175 1.77 8.28 -1.48
C CYS A 175 1.01 9.53 -1.94
N GLU A 176 -0.15 9.40 -2.60
CA GLU A 176 -1.04 10.53 -2.92
C GLU A 176 -1.61 11.20 -1.64
N GLY A 177 -1.75 10.42 -0.55
CA GLY A 177 -2.23 10.86 0.75
C GLY A 177 -3.73 11.15 0.82
N THR A 178 -4.46 11.03 -0.29
CA THR A 178 -5.91 11.18 -0.38
C THR A 178 -6.43 10.54 -1.65
N ARG A 179 -7.73 10.17 -1.68
CA ARG A 179 -8.38 9.68 -2.90
C ARG A 179 -8.35 10.73 -4.00
N PHE A 180 -8.00 10.31 -5.20
CA PHE A 180 -8.06 11.05 -6.44
C PHE A 180 -9.48 11.55 -6.69
N THR A 181 -9.59 12.83 -7.02
CA THR A 181 -10.79 13.44 -7.58
C THR A 181 -10.35 14.47 -8.60
N GLU A 182 -11.18 14.75 -9.61
CA GLU A 182 -10.84 15.70 -10.67
C GLU A 182 -10.42 17.08 -10.11
N LYS A 183 -11.19 17.59 -9.13
CA LYS A 183 -10.86 18.83 -8.42
C LYS A 183 -9.48 18.79 -7.76
N LYS A 184 -9.13 17.69 -7.09
CA LYS A 184 -7.82 17.55 -6.44
C LYS A 184 -6.70 17.39 -7.45
N HIS A 185 -6.97 16.74 -8.57
CA HIS A 185 -6.03 16.59 -9.67
C HIS A 185 -5.67 17.93 -10.29
N GLN A 186 -6.67 18.76 -10.61
CA GLN A 186 -6.46 20.12 -11.11
C GLN A 186 -5.58 20.95 -10.16
N ILE A 187 -5.89 20.96 -8.86
CA ILE A 187 -5.07 21.62 -7.83
C ILE A 187 -3.65 21.04 -7.81
N SER A 188 -3.53 19.71 -7.86
CA SER A 188 -2.23 19.04 -7.89
C SER A 188 -1.41 19.41 -9.12
N MET A 189 -2.04 19.63 -10.28
CA MET A 189 -1.36 20.02 -11.52
C MET A 189 -0.91 21.48 -11.50
N GLN A 190 -1.70 22.38 -10.91
CA GLN A 190 -1.27 23.76 -10.64
C GLN A 190 -0.01 23.79 -9.77
N VAL A 191 0.02 22.96 -8.72
CA VAL A 191 1.21 22.81 -7.86
C VAL A 191 2.39 22.20 -8.63
N ALA A 192 2.13 21.26 -9.55
CA ALA A 192 3.18 20.68 -10.40
C ALA A 192 3.83 21.75 -11.28
N GLN A 193 3.01 22.52 -11.99
CA GLN A 193 3.46 23.62 -12.85
C GLN A 193 4.24 24.67 -12.06
N ALA A 194 3.70 25.14 -10.92
CA ALA A 194 4.35 26.14 -10.09
C ALA A 194 5.72 25.69 -9.54
N LYS A 195 5.94 24.37 -9.39
CA LYS A 195 7.20 23.79 -8.89
C LYS A 195 8.09 23.25 -10.01
N GLY A 196 7.72 23.42 -11.29
CA GLY A 196 8.45 22.86 -12.42
C GLY A 196 8.52 21.33 -12.42
N LEU A 197 7.50 20.67 -11.86
CA LEU A 197 7.39 19.21 -11.81
C LEU A 197 6.61 18.68 -13.01
N PRO A 198 6.86 17.43 -13.44
CA PRO A 198 6.09 16.80 -14.50
C PRO A 198 4.59 16.75 -14.18
N SER A 199 3.77 17.10 -15.17
CA SER A 199 2.32 16.94 -15.08
C SER A 199 1.95 15.46 -15.16
N LEU A 200 1.13 14.98 -14.21
CA LEU A 200 0.67 13.60 -14.13
C LEU A 200 -0.75 13.50 -14.66
N LYS A 201 -1.06 12.47 -15.47
CA LYS A 201 -2.40 12.34 -16.10
C LYS A 201 -3.47 11.73 -15.18
N HIS A 202 -3.10 10.70 -14.41
CA HIS A 202 -4.05 9.88 -13.64
C HIS A 202 -3.74 9.76 -12.15
N HIS A 203 -2.78 10.55 -11.66
CA HIS A 203 -2.29 10.49 -10.29
C HIS A 203 -2.15 11.91 -9.72
N LEU A 204 -2.34 12.03 -8.41
CA LEU A 204 -1.91 13.23 -7.69
C LEU A 204 -0.39 13.23 -7.49
N LEU A 205 0.19 14.41 -7.28
CA LEU A 205 1.59 14.51 -6.89
C LEU A 205 1.83 13.78 -5.55
N PRO A 206 2.89 12.96 -5.44
CA PRO A 206 3.13 12.19 -4.24
C PRO A 206 3.60 13.07 -3.07
N ARG A 207 3.06 12.81 -1.89
CA ARG A 207 3.52 13.28 -0.59
C ARG A 207 4.65 12.36 -0.09
N THR A 208 5.88 12.76 -0.35
CA THR A 208 7.06 11.88 -0.20
C THR A 208 7.55 11.67 1.24
N LYS A 209 7.16 12.53 2.19
CA LYS A 209 7.68 12.50 3.56
C LYS A 209 7.41 11.16 4.28
N GLY A 210 6.18 10.65 4.19
CA GLY A 210 5.79 9.39 4.83
C GLY A 210 6.51 8.18 4.22
N PHE A 211 6.64 8.15 2.89
CA PHE A 211 7.42 7.13 2.18
C PHE A 211 8.90 7.17 2.58
N ALA A 212 9.49 8.36 2.65
CA ALA A 212 10.90 8.52 3.03
C ALA A 212 11.19 8.03 4.46
N ILE A 213 10.31 8.32 5.43
CA ILE A 213 10.44 7.76 6.78
C ILE A 213 10.29 6.23 6.74
N THR A 214 9.29 5.71 6.03
CA THR A 214 9.03 4.27 5.92
C THR A 214 10.26 3.52 5.41
N VAL A 215 10.83 3.95 4.29
CA VAL A 215 12.05 3.36 3.70
C VAL A 215 13.24 3.46 4.66
N ARG A 216 13.38 4.59 5.37
CA ARG A 216 14.48 4.79 6.33
C ARG A 216 14.35 3.86 7.54
N SER A 217 13.18 3.79 8.16
CA SER A 217 12.95 3.02 9.39
C SER A 217 12.99 1.52 9.15
N LEU A 218 12.46 1.06 8.02
CA LEU A 218 12.43 -0.35 7.63
C LEU A 218 13.66 -0.82 6.84
N ARG A 219 14.67 0.05 6.69
CA ARG A 219 15.92 -0.29 6.00
C ARG A 219 16.55 -1.54 6.64
N ASN A 220 17.03 -2.44 5.78
CA ASN A 220 17.63 -3.75 6.10
C ASN A 220 16.63 -4.85 6.50
N VAL A 221 15.35 -4.54 6.72
CA VAL A 221 14.32 -5.55 7.01
C VAL A 221 13.37 -5.73 5.82
N VAL A 222 13.02 -4.62 5.15
CA VAL A 222 12.29 -4.64 3.89
C VAL A 222 13.27 -4.84 2.74
N SER A 223 13.01 -5.84 1.90
CA SER A 223 13.87 -6.24 0.78
C SER A 223 13.43 -5.63 -0.56
N ALA A 224 12.16 -5.25 -0.67
CA ALA A 224 11.58 -4.74 -1.90
C ALA A 224 10.62 -3.57 -1.71
N VAL A 225 10.46 -2.80 -2.78
CA VAL A 225 9.36 -1.85 -2.96
C VAL A 225 8.55 -2.34 -4.15
N TYR A 226 7.25 -2.55 -3.95
CA TYR A 226 6.32 -2.87 -5.01
C TYR A 226 5.55 -1.59 -5.36
N ASP A 227 5.80 -1.08 -6.56
CA ASP A 227 5.10 0.06 -7.13
C ASP A 227 3.88 -0.44 -7.89
N CYS A 228 2.72 -0.25 -7.29
CA CYS A 228 1.45 -0.80 -7.72
C CYS A 228 0.53 0.28 -8.29
N THR A 229 -0.16 -0.04 -9.38
CA THR A 229 -1.25 0.77 -9.93
C THR A 229 -2.49 -0.09 -10.10
N LEU A 230 -3.55 0.28 -9.38
CA LEU A 230 -4.87 -0.30 -9.43
C LEU A 230 -5.77 0.52 -10.35
N ASN A 231 -6.45 -0.15 -11.25
CA ASN A 231 -7.53 0.43 -12.05
C ASN A 231 -8.69 -0.56 -12.20
N PHE A 232 -9.91 -0.04 -12.23
CA PHE A 232 -11.10 -0.83 -12.57
C PHE A 232 -11.45 -0.63 -14.04
N ARG A 233 -11.82 -1.72 -14.72
CA ARG A 233 -12.20 -1.70 -16.13
C ARG A 233 -13.47 -0.87 -16.34
N ASN A 234 -13.70 -0.46 -17.59
CA ASN A 234 -14.91 0.28 -18.01
C ASN A 234 -15.16 1.58 -17.23
N ASN A 235 -14.10 2.16 -16.65
CA ASN A 235 -14.16 3.38 -15.84
C ASN A 235 -15.17 3.29 -14.67
N GLU A 236 -15.38 2.09 -14.13
CA GLU A 236 -16.25 1.90 -12.98
C GLU A 236 -15.66 2.54 -11.72
N ASN A 237 -16.55 2.97 -10.81
CA ASN A 237 -16.20 3.48 -9.50
C ASN A 237 -16.76 2.53 -8.42
N PRO A 238 -16.01 1.50 -8.03
CA PRO A 238 -16.50 0.48 -7.12
C PRO A 238 -16.64 1.00 -5.68
N THR A 239 -17.67 0.49 -5.01
CA THR A 239 -18.03 0.84 -3.63
C THR A 239 -18.23 -0.43 -2.80
N LEU A 240 -18.10 -0.33 -1.48
CA LEU A 240 -18.39 -1.45 -0.59
C LEU A 240 -19.84 -1.91 -0.71
N LEU A 241 -20.78 -0.98 -0.90
CA LEU A 241 -22.19 -1.30 -1.12
C LEU A 241 -22.40 -2.09 -2.42
N GLY A 242 -21.68 -1.75 -3.49
CA GLY A 242 -21.72 -2.53 -4.73
C GLY A 242 -21.26 -3.97 -4.50
N VAL A 243 -20.16 -4.15 -3.78
CA VAL A 243 -19.65 -5.48 -3.40
C VAL A 243 -20.68 -6.25 -2.56
N LEU A 244 -21.29 -5.61 -1.55
CA LEU A 244 -22.35 -6.20 -0.72
C LEU A 244 -23.57 -6.61 -1.54
N ASN A 245 -23.95 -5.83 -2.54
CA ASN A 245 -25.02 -6.15 -3.48
C ASN A 245 -24.65 -7.24 -4.50
N GLY A 246 -23.45 -7.80 -4.40
CA GLY A 246 -22.99 -8.83 -5.33
C GLY A 246 -22.56 -8.29 -6.70
N LYS A 247 -22.34 -6.98 -6.85
CA LYS A 247 -21.87 -6.39 -8.10
C LYS A 247 -20.42 -6.83 -8.35
N LYS A 248 -20.23 -7.55 -9.44
CA LYS A 248 -18.92 -7.96 -9.93
C LYS A 248 -18.15 -6.77 -10.49
N TYR A 249 -16.91 -6.63 -10.06
CA TYR A 249 -15.95 -5.66 -10.59
C TYR A 249 -14.73 -6.38 -11.16
N HIS A 250 -14.11 -5.77 -12.18
CA HIS A 250 -12.84 -6.24 -12.74
C HIS A 250 -11.74 -5.22 -12.46
N ALA A 251 -10.83 -5.58 -11.57
CA ALA A 251 -9.67 -4.80 -11.19
C ALA A 251 -8.42 -5.34 -11.89
N ASP A 252 -7.64 -4.46 -12.50
CA ASP A 252 -6.29 -4.74 -12.98
C ASP A 252 -5.29 -4.07 -12.03
N LEU A 253 -4.44 -4.89 -11.40
CA LEU A 253 -3.39 -4.46 -10.48
C LEU A 253 -2.03 -4.67 -11.14
N TYR A 254 -1.43 -3.59 -11.63
CA TYR A 254 -0.10 -3.59 -12.23
C TYR A 254 0.94 -3.45 -11.14
N VAL A 255 1.86 -4.41 -11.02
CA VAL A 255 2.91 -4.44 -9.99
C VAL A 255 4.27 -4.41 -10.65
N ARG A 256 5.06 -3.38 -10.33
CA ARG A 256 6.45 -3.22 -10.77
C ARG A 256 7.38 -3.23 -9.56
N THR A 257 8.57 -3.77 -9.72
CA THR A 257 9.63 -3.70 -8.70
C THR A 257 10.73 -2.75 -9.17
N PRO A 258 10.79 -1.50 -8.69
CA PRO A 258 11.86 -0.59 -9.06
C PRO A 258 13.23 -1.13 -8.66
N SER A 259 14.23 -0.93 -9.51
CA SER A 259 15.62 -1.28 -9.17
C SER A 259 16.05 -0.57 -7.89
N ARG A 260 16.81 -1.26 -7.04
CA ARG A 260 17.33 -0.74 -5.76
C ARG A 260 18.11 0.58 -5.89
N ARG A 261 18.70 0.86 -7.07
CA ARG A 261 19.35 2.16 -7.38
C ARG A 261 18.36 3.31 -7.58
N SER A 262 17.14 3.00 -8.00
CA SER A 262 16.09 4.00 -8.24
C SER A 262 15.33 4.39 -6.98
N THR A 263 15.35 3.57 -5.94
CA THR A 263 14.78 3.90 -4.62
C THR A 263 15.71 4.87 -3.88
N PRO A 264 15.22 6.01 -3.41
CA PRO A 264 16.09 7.07 -2.91
C PRO A 264 16.73 6.65 -1.58
N ALA A 265 18.07 6.72 -1.52
CA ALA A 265 18.85 6.38 -0.33
C ALA A 265 18.73 7.43 0.80
N ARG A 266 18.25 8.63 0.48
CA ARG A 266 17.94 9.76 1.38
C ARG A 266 16.56 10.31 1.06
N ALA A 267 15.90 10.92 2.04
CA ALA A 267 14.64 11.62 1.79
C ALA A 267 14.82 12.65 0.66
N PRO A 268 13.92 12.70 -0.34
CA PRO A 268 13.95 13.77 -1.33
C PRO A 268 13.89 15.14 -0.64
N SER A 269 14.73 16.08 -1.08
CA SER A 269 14.73 17.46 -0.60
C SER A 269 13.35 18.09 -0.81
N PRO A 270 12.92 19.06 0.03
CA PRO A 270 11.68 19.79 -0.18
C PRO A 270 11.72 20.45 -1.58
N GLY A 271 11.04 19.88 -2.57
CA GLY A 271 11.06 20.37 -3.96
C GLY A 271 11.35 19.32 -5.05
N ARG A 272 11.90 18.14 -4.72
CA ARG A 272 12.13 17.06 -5.70
C ARG A 272 11.40 15.77 -5.30
N PRO A 273 10.09 15.62 -5.56
CA PRO A 273 9.40 14.38 -5.27
C PRO A 273 10.07 13.20 -5.99
N TRP A 274 10.14 12.07 -5.31
CA TRP A 274 10.58 10.83 -5.92
C TRP A 274 9.48 10.33 -6.85
N CYS A 275 9.80 10.24 -8.15
CA CYS A 275 9.01 9.50 -9.12
C CYS A 275 9.79 8.24 -9.51
N PRO A 276 9.27 7.03 -9.29
CA PRO A 276 9.81 5.86 -9.97
C PRO A 276 9.68 6.13 -11.48
N ARG A 277 10.79 6.08 -12.22
CA ARG A 277 10.78 6.40 -13.65
C ARG A 277 9.71 5.56 -14.34
N GLY A 278 8.82 6.22 -15.10
CA GLY A 278 7.80 5.56 -15.90
C GLY A 278 8.42 4.53 -16.85
N GLY A 279 7.66 3.47 -17.14
CA GLY A 279 8.05 2.44 -18.11
C GLY A 279 8.31 3.00 -19.51
N PRO A 280 8.92 2.21 -20.41
CA PRO A 280 9.49 2.71 -21.66
C PRO A 280 8.39 3.05 -22.67
N GLY A 281 7.96 4.30 -22.68
CA GLY A 281 7.32 4.92 -23.85
C GLY A 281 8.42 5.57 -24.69
N ARG A 282 8.79 4.93 -25.81
CA ARG A 282 9.55 5.58 -26.87
C ARG A 282 8.72 6.74 -27.42
N SER A 283 9.25 7.94 -27.35
CA SER A 283 9.06 8.95 -28.40
C SER A 283 10.24 9.91 -28.36
N SER A 284 11.20 9.62 -29.23
CA SER A 284 12.19 10.55 -29.73
C SER A 284 11.49 11.69 -30.49
N THR A 285 11.45 12.88 -29.92
CA THR A 285 11.43 14.13 -30.68
C THR A 285 12.13 15.21 -29.86
N GLY A 286 13.09 15.86 -30.50
CA GLY A 286 14.03 16.77 -29.86
C GLY A 286 13.39 18.07 -29.38
N CYS A 287 14.08 18.72 -28.45
CA CYS A 287 14.13 20.17 -28.37
C CYS A 287 15.49 20.59 -27.85
N SER A 288 16.15 21.38 -28.69
CA SER A 288 17.44 22.01 -28.54
C SER A 288 17.39 23.23 -27.60
N GLY A 289 18.24 23.21 -26.56
CA GLY A 289 18.86 24.40 -25.91
C GLY A 289 18.08 25.13 -24.80
N PRO A 290 18.73 26.05 -24.05
CA PRO A 290 20.14 26.43 -24.07
C PRO A 290 20.91 26.10 -22.77
N ARG A 291 22.23 26.07 -22.94
CA ARG A 291 23.27 26.02 -21.91
C ARG A 291 23.14 27.22 -20.96
N CYS A 292 23.44 27.02 -19.68
CA CYS A 292 24.06 28.06 -18.87
C CYS A 292 25.08 27.44 -17.89
N CYS A 293 26.19 28.15 -17.74
CA CYS A 293 27.53 27.69 -17.38
C CYS A 293 27.80 27.46 -15.88
N SER A 294 28.91 26.73 -15.66
CA SER A 294 29.96 26.90 -14.61
C SER A 294 29.55 26.93 -13.14
N THR A 295 30.16 26.15 -12.24
CA THR A 295 31.58 26.33 -11.84
C THR A 295 32.32 25.02 -11.52
N ARG A 296 33.64 25.09 -11.75
CA ARG A 296 34.70 24.11 -11.50
C ARG A 296 35.00 23.90 -10.00
N SER A 297 35.41 22.68 -9.65
CA SER A 297 36.65 22.34 -8.91
C SER A 297 36.81 20.80 -8.99
N SER A 298 37.66 20.25 -9.86
CA SER A 298 39.12 20.03 -9.79
C SER A 298 39.58 19.04 -8.70
N ALA A 299 40.40 18.08 -9.16
CA ALA A 299 41.18 17.05 -8.44
C ALA A 299 40.39 15.77 -8.05
N SER A 300 40.84 14.55 -8.33
CA SER A 300 42.09 14.08 -8.94
C SER A 300 41.90 12.66 -9.49
N SER A 301 42.79 12.35 -10.42
CA SER A 301 43.04 11.09 -11.12
C SER A 301 43.07 9.82 -10.26
N SER A 302 42.46 8.74 -10.77
CA SER A 302 43.20 7.49 -10.99
C SER A 302 42.51 6.69 -12.09
N THR A 303 43.28 6.46 -13.15
CA THR A 303 43.19 5.35 -14.12
C THR A 303 43.00 4.03 -13.35
N TRP A 304 42.27 3.04 -13.88
CA TRP A 304 42.88 1.96 -14.64
C TRP A 304 41.82 1.20 -15.48
N SER A 305 42.27 0.83 -16.66
CA SER A 305 41.56 0.11 -17.71
C SER A 305 41.49 -1.39 -17.47
N ALA A 306 40.37 -1.96 -17.93
CA ALA A 306 40.25 -3.17 -18.76
C ALA A 306 40.56 -4.58 -18.20
N VAL A 307 39.88 -5.53 -18.87
CA VAL A 307 40.21 -6.94 -19.11
C VAL A 307 39.51 -7.97 -18.20
N ALA A 308 38.41 -8.53 -18.74
CA ALA A 308 38.08 -9.97 -18.65
C ALA A 308 39.05 -10.76 -19.56
N PRO A 309 39.22 -12.11 -19.52
CA PRO A 309 38.32 -13.16 -19.00
C PRO A 309 39.16 -14.29 -18.31
N PRO A 310 38.95 -15.64 -18.42
CA PRO A 310 38.02 -16.47 -19.21
C PRO A 310 36.63 -16.64 -18.59
#